data_AF-A0A1V6GF67-F1
#
_entry.id   AF-A0A1V6GF67-F1
#
_cell.length_a   1.000
_cell.length_b   1.000
_cell.length_c   1.000
_cell.angle_alpha   90.00
_cell.angle_beta   90.00
_cell.angle_gamma   90.00
#
_symmetry.space_group_name_H-M   'P 1'
#
loop_
_entity.id
_entity.type
_entity.pdbx_description
1 polymer ?
#
loop_
_entity_poly.entity_id
_entity_poly.type
_entity_poly.pdbx_seq_one_letter_code
_entity_poly.pdbx_strand_id
1 'polypeptide(L)'
;MFEEGQLYPHHNLYYVTSAEWDLRALQAVLLSSLTRLFVSTYSTKMHGGFLRFQAQYLRRIRIPRWDDVPAALREELADAATRRDLRACNRAVFKLYGLNREERSTLEGDGE
;
A
#
# COMPACT_ATOMS: atom_id res chain seq x y z
N MET A 1 -7.00 0.57 -8.16
CA MET A 1 -7.42 1.40 -9.31
C MET A 1 -7.79 2.74 -8.72
N PHE A 2 -7.26 3.85 -9.26
CA PHE A 2 -7.69 5.18 -8.88
C PHE A 2 -8.95 5.53 -9.68
N GLU A 3 -9.91 6.18 -9.04
CA GLU A 3 -11.19 6.60 -9.62
C GLU A 3 -11.52 8.00 -9.07
N GLU A 4 -12.19 8.83 -9.87
CA GLU A 4 -12.40 10.26 -9.60
C GLU A 4 -13.68 10.55 -8.79
N GLY A 5 -14.34 9.51 -8.27
CA GLY A 5 -15.57 9.60 -7.48
C GLY A 5 -16.85 9.55 -8.31
N GLN A 6 -16.79 9.14 -9.57
CA GLN A 6 -17.94 9.11 -10.48
C GLN A 6 -18.68 7.76 -10.49
N LEU A 7 -18.11 6.74 -9.85
CA LEU A 7 -18.62 5.37 -9.91
C LEU A 7 -18.97 4.82 -8.52
N TYR A 8 -20.04 4.02 -8.47
CA TYR A 8 -20.40 3.28 -7.26
C TYR A 8 -19.68 1.91 -7.23
N PRO A 9 -18.96 1.57 -6.16
CA PRO A 9 -18.21 0.32 -6.08
C PRO A 9 -19.14 -0.88 -5.90
N HIS A 10 -18.84 -1.96 -6.61
CA HIS A 10 -19.50 -3.25 -6.40
C HIS A 10 -19.23 -3.76 -4.97
N HIS A 11 -20.16 -4.52 -4.39
CA HIS A 11 -20.11 -4.96 -2.98
C HIS A 11 -18.91 -5.85 -2.60
N ASN A 12 -18.18 -6.37 -3.59
CA ASN A 12 -16.96 -7.16 -3.40
C ASN A 12 -15.68 -6.31 -3.47
N LEU A 13 -15.80 -4.99 -3.62
CA LEU A 13 -14.68 -4.06 -3.67
C LEU A 13 -14.66 -3.21 -2.39
N TYR A 14 -13.46 -3.04 -1.84
CA TYR A 14 -13.19 -2.00 -0.87
C TYR A 14 -12.64 -0.78 -1.61
N TYR A 15 -13.02 0.40 -1.15
CA TYR A 15 -12.48 1.67 -1.62
C TYR A 15 -11.99 2.49 -0.43
N VAL A 16 -11.06 3.40 -0.71
CA VAL A 16 -10.47 4.30 0.27
C VAL A 16 -10.67 5.73 -0.23
N THR A 17 -11.12 6.59 0.65
CA THR A 17 -11.18 8.04 0.44
C THR A 17 -10.25 8.72 1.44
N SER A 18 -9.83 9.93 1.10
CA SER A 18 -8.90 10.70 1.94
C SER A 18 -9.11 12.19 1.71
N ALA A 19 -9.08 12.97 2.77
CA ALA A 19 -9.06 14.44 2.72
C ALA A 19 -7.64 15.02 2.82
N GLU A 20 -6.72 14.27 3.44
CA GLU A 20 -5.35 14.75 3.73
C GLU A 20 -4.32 14.09 2.81
N TRP A 21 -4.28 12.76 2.83
CA TRP A 21 -3.37 11.99 1.98
C TRP A 21 -3.76 12.09 0.50
N ASP A 22 -2.77 12.36 -0.34
CA ASP A 22 -2.88 12.18 -1.78
C ASP A 22 -3.17 10.69 -2.09
N LEU A 23 -4.25 10.44 -2.84
CA LEU A 23 -4.72 9.09 -3.11
C LEU A 23 -3.82 8.30 -4.08
N ARG A 24 -3.04 8.97 -4.95
CA ARG A 24 -2.03 8.31 -5.79
C ARG A 24 -0.83 7.89 -4.94
N ALA A 25 -0.37 8.75 -4.03
CA ALA A 25 0.68 8.39 -3.08
C ALA A 25 0.22 7.25 -2.15
N LEU A 26 -1.01 7.30 -1.64
CA LEU A 26 -1.59 6.23 -0.83
C LEU A 26 -1.72 4.92 -1.62
N GLN A 27 -2.01 5.00 -2.93
CA GLN A 27 -2.04 3.83 -3.80
C GLN A 27 -0.69 3.11 -3.84
N ALA A 28 0.45 3.82 -3.86
CA ALA A 28 1.77 3.18 -3.79
C ALA A 28 1.96 2.39 -2.48
N VAL A 29 1.52 2.96 -1.34
CA VAL A 29 1.53 2.27 -0.05
C VAL A 29 0.73 0.98 -0.13
N LEU A 30 -0.50 1.03 -0.64
CA LEU A 30 -1.40 -0.12 -0.73
C LEU A 30 -0.91 -1.20 -1.71
N LEU A 31 -0.16 -0.84 -2.75
CA LEU A 31 0.43 -1.78 -3.71
C LEU A 31 1.72 -2.45 -3.23
N SER A 32 2.32 -1.95 -2.15
CA SER A 32 3.63 -2.40 -1.70
C SER A 32 3.65 -3.80 -1.08
N SER A 33 4.82 -4.44 -1.09
CA SER A 33 5.07 -5.69 -0.37
C SER A 33 4.87 -5.55 1.14
N LEU A 34 5.11 -4.37 1.71
CA LEU A 34 4.84 -4.10 3.12
C LEU A 34 3.34 -4.23 3.44
N THR A 35 2.47 -3.63 2.62
CA THR A 35 1.02 -3.81 2.77
C THR A 35 0.62 -5.27 2.62
N ARG A 36 1.21 -5.98 1.65
CA ARG A 36 0.97 -7.42 1.47
C ARG A 36 1.38 -8.22 2.71
N LEU A 37 2.51 -7.90 3.34
CA LEU A 37 2.96 -8.50 4.60
C LEU A 37 1.95 -8.25 5.72
N PHE A 38 1.50 -7.00 5.91
CA PHE A 38 0.50 -6.69 6.94
C PHE A 38 -0.78 -7.49 6.75
N VAL A 39 -1.30 -7.55 5.52
CA VAL A 39 -2.52 -8.31 5.23
C VAL A 39 -2.27 -9.81 5.41
N SER A 40 -1.16 -10.36 4.92
CA SER A 40 -0.87 -11.79 5.08
C SER A 40 -0.70 -12.22 6.53
N THR A 41 -0.15 -11.33 7.38
CA THR A 41 0.06 -11.60 8.81
C THR A 41 -1.25 -11.68 9.59
N TYR A 42 -2.24 -10.83 9.24
CA TYR A 42 -3.52 -10.79 9.95
C TYR A 42 -4.62 -11.62 9.28
N SER A 43 -4.50 -11.94 7.99
CA SER A 43 -5.51 -12.70 7.25
C SER A 43 -5.31 -14.20 7.42
N THR A 44 -6.42 -14.91 7.62
CA THR A 44 -6.46 -16.36 7.41
C THR A 44 -6.33 -16.66 5.91
N LYS A 45 -5.51 -17.65 5.57
CA LYS A 45 -5.46 -18.17 4.19
C LYS A 45 -6.78 -18.87 3.90
N MET A 46 -7.45 -18.48 2.82
CA MET A 46 -8.63 -19.17 2.33
C MET A 46 -8.22 -20.48 1.65
N HIS A 47 -9.16 -21.42 1.53
CA HIS A 47 -8.96 -22.64 0.73
C HIS A 47 -8.48 -22.25 -0.69
N GLY A 48 -7.38 -22.84 -1.16
CA GLY A 48 -6.72 -22.46 -2.42
C GLY A 48 -5.59 -21.44 -2.29
N GLY A 49 -5.19 -21.04 -1.08
CA GLY A 49 -3.99 -20.22 -0.85
C GLY A 49 -4.17 -18.71 -1.02
N PHE A 50 -5.39 -18.26 -1.33
CA PHE A 50 -5.71 -16.84 -1.48
C PHE A 50 -5.84 -16.13 -0.13
N LEU A 51 -5.41 -14.86 -0.08
CA LEU A 51 -5.59 -14.00 1.09
C LEU A 51 -7.00 -13.40 1.09
N ARG A 52 -7.70 -13.53 2.22
CA ARG A 52 -8.94 -12.79 2.43
C ARG A 52 -8.64 -11.35 2.80
N PHE A 53 -8.85 -10.43 1.88
CA PHE A 53 -8.77 -9.00 2.17
C PHE A 53 -10.03 -8.57 2.94
N GLN A 54 -9.82 -7.97 4.11
CA GLN A 54 -10.87 -7.37 4.91
C GLN A 54 -10.46 -5.97 5.29
N ALA A 55 -11.40 -5.02 5.19
CA ALA A 55 -11.15 -3.62 5.54
C ALA A 55 -10.59 -3.45 6.96
N GLN A 56 -10.95 -4.35 7.89
CA GLN A 56 -10.45 -4.35 9.26
C GLN A 56 -8.93 -4.51 9.35
N TYR A 57 -8.29 -5.25 8.43
CA TYR A 57 -6.84 -5.42 8.42
C TYR A 57 -6.14 -4.26 7.72
N LEU A 58 -6.74 -3.73 6.65
CA LEU A 58 -6.23 -2.52 5.99
C LEU A 58 -6.18 -1.33 6.97
N ARG A 59 -7.20 -1.18 7.83
CA ARG A 59 -7.24 -0.14 8.87
C ARG A 59 -6.14 -0.27 9.94
N ARG A 60 -5.43 -1.40 10.00
CA ARG A 60 -4.30 -1.60 10.94
C ARG A 60 -2.97 -1.11 10.37
N ILE A 61 -2.90 -0.85 9.06
CA ILE A 61 -1.70 -0.27 8.45
C ILE A 61 -1.57 1.16 8.95
N ARG A 62 -0.51 1.43 9.73
CA ARG A 62 -0.21 2.76 10.23
C ARG A 62 0.56 3.53 9.17
N ILE A 63 0.07 4.69 8.78
CA ILE A 63 0.76 5.63 7.88
C ILE A 63 1.09 6.91 8.66
N PRO A 64 2.19 7.61 8.35
CA PRO A 64 2.51 8.89 8.98
C PRO A 64 1.45 9.95 8.64
N ARG A 65 1.45 11.06 9.36
CA ARG A 65 0.66 12.23 8.94
C ARG A 65 1.18 12.69 7.59
N TRP A 66 0.28 13.14 6.72
CA TRP A 66 0.67 13.55 5.37
C TRP A 66 1.71 14.68 5.40
N ASP A 67 1.53 15.63 6.32
CA ASP A 67 2.42 16.77 6.48
C ASP A 67 3.84 16.40 6.93
N ASP A 68 4.01 15.26 7.60
CA ASP A 68 5.31 14.76 8.04
C ASP A 68 6.09 14.06 6.89
N VAL A 69 5.44 13.75 5.77
CA VAL A 69 6.09 13.12 4.61
C VAL A 69 6.85 14.17 3.81
N PRO A 70 8.15 13.99 3.51
CA PRO A 70 8.90 14.94 2.68
C PRO A 70 8.30 15.09 1.28
N ALA A 71 8.23 16.32 0.76
CA ALA A 71 7.61 16.61 -0.54
C ALA A 71 8.14 15.74 -1.69
N ALA A 72 9.47 15.57 -1.77
CA ALA A 72 10.10 14.69 -2.77
C ALA A 72 9.63 13.23 -2.67
N LEU A 73 9.36 12.74 -1.46
CA LEU A 73 8.85 11.38 -1.26
C LEU A 73 7.37 11.27 -1.63
N ARG A 74 6.57 12.32 -1.41
CA ARG A 74 5.17 12.38 -1.85
C ARG A 74 5.07 12.22 -3.37
N GLU A 75 5.90 12.95 -4.11
CA GLU A 75 5.99 12.87 -5.57
C GLU A 75 6.46 11.49 -6.03
N GLU A 76 7.51 10.95 -5.40
CA GLU A 76 8.02 9.61 -5.73
C GLU A 76 6.95 8.52 -5.56
N LEU A 77 6.17 8.59 -4.48
CA LEU A 77 5.06 7.66 -4.23
C LEU A 77 3.97 7.79 -5.32
N ALA A 78 3.53 9.02 -5.61
CA ALA A 78 2.47 9.25 -6.59
C ALA A 78 2.88 8.84 -8.02
N ASP A 79 4.10 9.15 -8.43
CA ASP A 79 4.64 8.77 -9.74
C ASP A 79 4.77 7.24 -9.87
N ALA A 80 5.33 6.58 -8.85
CA ALA A 80 5.47 5.13 -8.82
C ALA A 80 4.10 4.41 -8.97
N ALA A 81 3.08 4.88 -8.25
CA ALA A 81 1.72 4.35 -8.35
C ALA A 81 1.10 4.59 -9.73
N THR A 82 1.30 5.78 -10.29
CA THR A 82 0.76 6.17 -11.60
C THR A 82 1.35 5.32 -12.71
N ARG A 83 2.68 5.08 -12.67
CA ARG A 83 3.38 4.19 -13.59
C ARG A 83 3.13 2.70 -13.31
N ARG A 84 2.42 2.36 -12.22
CA ARG A 84 2.22 0.99 -11.73
C ARG A 84 3.52 0.20 -11.58
N ASP A 85 4.61 0.89 -11.24
CA ASP A 85 5.90 0.27 -11.01
C ASP A 85 5.94 -0.25 -9.57
N LEU A 86 5.61 -1.53 -9.39
CA LEU A 86 5.57 -2.17 -8.07
C LEU A 86 6.92 -2.10 -7.34
N ARG A 87 8.03 -2.18 -8.07
CA ARG A 87 9.37 -2.09 -7.47
C ARG A 87 9.64 -0.66 -6.99
N ALA A 88 9.24 0.36 -7.76
CA ALA A 88 9.32 1.75 -7.32
C ALA A 88 8.40 2.03 -6.12
N CYS A 89 7.18 1.48 -6.11
CA CYS A 89 6.27 1.59 -4.97
C CYS A 89 6.92 1.02 -3.71
N ASN A 90 7.51 -0.19 -3.79
CA ASN A 90 8.24 -0.81 -2.67
C ASN A 90 9.37 0.09 -2.18
N ARG A 91 10.25 0.57 -3.07
CA ARG A 91 11.36 1.44 -2.69
C ARG A 91 10.91 2.72 -1.99
N ALA A 92 9.89 3.38 -2.52
CA ALA A 92 9.34 4.60 -1.93
C ALA A 92 8.69 4.33 -0.56
N VAL A 93 7.96 3.23 -0.41
CA VAL A 93 7.37 2.83 0.87
C VAL A 93 8.44 2.44 1.88
N PHE A 94 9.51 1.76 1.48
CA PHE A 94 10.61 1.44 2.39
C PHE A 94 11.28 2.71 2.93
N LYS A 95 11.40 3.76 2.11
CA LYS A 95 11.85 5.09 2.58
C LYS A 95 10.84 5.71 3.55
N LEU A 96 9.54 5.64 3.23
CA LEU A 96 8.47 6.19 4.07
C LEU A 96 8.47 5.60 5.50
N TYR A 97 8.73 4.29 5.62
CA TYR A 97 8.80 3.59 6.90
C TYR A 97 10.21 3.55 7.51
N GLY A 98 11.21 4.13 6.84
CA GLY A 98 12.60 4.15 7.34
C GLY A 98 13.25 2.77 7.42
N LEU A 99 12.82 1.80 6.59
CA LEU A 99 13.31 0.43 6.68
C LEU A 99 14.79 0.34 6.35
N ASN A 100 15.52 -0.45 7.13
CA ASN A 100 16.93 -0.73 6.91
C ASN A 100 17.14 -1.81 5.83
N ARG A 101 18.39 -2.13 5.50
CA ARG A 101 18.72 -3.07 4.41
C ARG A 101 18.22 -4.50 4.69
N GLU A 102 18.31 -4.95 5.94
CA GLU A 102 17.91 -6.30 6.34
C GLU A 102 16.39 -6.45 6.25
N GLU A 103 15.64 -5.50 6.79
CA GLU A 103 14.17 -5.47 6.74
C GLU A 103 13.65 -5.46 5.29
N ARG A 104 14.31 -4.69 4.41
CA ARG A 104 13.99 -4.69 2.97
C ARG A 104 14.24 -6.05 2.33
N SER A 105 15.35 -6.70 2.67
CA SER A 105 15.70 -8.01 2.12
C SER A 105 14.68 -9.08 2.49
N THR A 106 14.13 -9.04 3.71
CA THR A 106 13.05 -9.95 4.14
C THR A 106 11.78 -9.72 3.30
N LEU A 107 11.42 -8.46 3.07
CA LEU A 107 10.22 -8.09 2.31
C LEU A 107 10.31 -8.33 0.80
N GLU A 108 11.52 -8.38 0.25
CA GLU A 108 11.77 -8.70 -1.17
C GLU A 108 11.91 -10.21 -1.41
N GLY A 109 12.21 -11.00 -0.36
CA GLY A 109 12.40 -12.45 -0.42
C GLY A 109 11.12 -13.30 -0.38
N ASP A 110 10.00 -12.75 0.12
CA ASP A 110 8.71 -13.47 0.23
C ASP A 110 7.92 -13.55 -1.11
N GLY A 111 8.62 -13.43 -2.23
CA GLY A 111 8.07 -13.36 -3.59
C GLY A 111 8.15 -14.66 -4.39
N GLU A 112 8.04 -15.83 -3.76
CA GLU A 112 7.77 -17.11 -4.46
C GLU A 112 6.33 -17.19 -4.97
#